data_AF-A0A7V4ZRZ8-F1
#
_entry.id   AF-A0A7V4ZRZ8-F1
#
_cell.length_a   1.000
_cell.length_b   1.000
_cell.length_c   1.000
_cell.angle_alpha   90.00
_cell.angle_beta   90.00
_cell.angle_gamma   90.00
#
_symmetry.space_group_name_H-M   'P 1'
#
loop_
_entity.id
_entity.type
_entity.pdbx_description
1 polymer ?
#
loop_
_entity_poly.entity_id
_entity_poly.type
_entity_poly.pdbx_seq_one_letter_code
_entity_poly.pdbx_strand_id
1 'polypeptide(L)' 'MEEEKLSPPEGLKRFLLNQIEKKGAIPFVQFMEWCLYHETYGYYQSNPMRIGKEGDYYTIQVQMFTPFWAP' A
#
# COMPACT_ATOMS: atom_id res chain seq x y z
N MET A 1 11.62 -25.31 11.44
CA MET A 1 11.45 -23.92 11.89
C MET A 1 10.40 -23.32 10.99
N GLU A 2 9.14 -23.39 11.41
CA GLU A 2 8.06 -22.70 10.72
C GLU A 2 8.37 -21.21 10.85
N GLU A 3 8.71 -20.57 9.73
CA GLU A 3 8.70 -19.12 9.65
C GLU A 3 7.26 -18.70 9.98
N GLU A 4 7.08 -18.23 11.20
CA GLU A 4 5.87 -17.57 11.66
C GLU A 4 5.64 -16.37 10.72
N LYS A 5 4.92 -16.61 9.62
CA LYS A 5 4.56 -15.58 8.64
C LYS A 5 3.64 -14.60 9.35
N LEU A 6 4.27 -13.62 10.00
CA LEU A 6 3.60 -12.46 10.54
C LEU A 6 2.66 -11.92 9.46
N SER A 7 1.41 -11.66 9.85
CA SER A 7 0.47 -10.99 8.95
C SER A 7 1.12 -9.71 8.38
N PRO A 8 0.83 -9.33 7.12
CA PRO A 8 1.41 -8.15 6.47
C PRO A 8 1.48 -6.88 7.36
N PRO A 9 0.44 -6.54 8.17
CA PRO A 9 0.52 -5.37 9.06
C PRO A 9 1.55 -5.50 10.19
N GLU A 10 1.80 -6.71 10.70
CA GLU A 10 2.74 -6.91 11.80
C GLU A 10 4.20 -6.80 11.33
N GLY A 11 4.49 -7.23 10.09
CA GLY A 11 5.79 -7.02 9.45
C GLY A 11 6.12 -5.54 9.23
N LEU A 12 5.15 -4.77 8.71
CA LEU A 12 5.28 -3.32 8.54
C LEU A 12 5.49 -2.60 9.88
N LYS A 13 4.72 -2.97 10.91
CA LYS A 13 4.84 -2.37 12.24
C LYS A 13 6.23 -2.56 12.83
N ARG A 14 6.81 -3.76 12.75
CA ARG A 14 8.18 -4.03 13.20
C ARG A 14 9.21 -3.20 12.44
N PHE A 15 9.06 -3.08 11.12
CA PHE A 15 9.92 -2.23 10.30
C PHE A 15 9.88 -0.77 10.76
N LEU A 16 8.67 -0.22 10.96
CA LEU A 16 8.47 1.17 11.38
C LEU A 16 9.11 1.46 12.73
N LEU A 17 8.90 0.59 13.73
CA LEU A 17 9.50 0.72 15.05
C LEU A 17 11.03 0.73 14.97
N ASN A 18 11.62 -0.19 14.19
CA ASN A 18 13.07 -0.25 14.01
C ASN A 18 13.64 1.02 13.36
N GLN A 19 12.93 1.61 12.39
CA GLN A 19 13.35 2.87 11.77
C GLN A 19 13.30 4.04 12.76
N ILE A 20 12.25 4.11 13.58
CA ILE A 20 12.08 5.17 14.59
C ILE A 20 13.13 5.02 15.70
N GLU A 21 13.44 3.80 16.13
CA GLU A 21 14.52 3.57 17.11
C GLU A 21 15.89 4.02 16.58
N LYS A 22 16.19 3.78 15.30
CA LYS A 22 17.48 4.12 14.69
C LYS A 22 17.63 5.59 14.32
N LYS A 23 16.57 6.21 13.83
CA LYS A 23 16.60 7.57 13.24
C LYS A 23 15.94 8.62 14.14
N GLY A 24 15.28 8.21 15.21
CA GLY A 24 14.43 9.05 16.03
C GLY A 24 13.06 9.29 15.39
N ALA A 25 12.39 10.35 15.83
CA ALA A 25 11.09 10.71 15.27
C ALA A 25 11.18 10.98 13.76
N ILE A 26 10.25 10.39 13.01
CA ILE A 26 10.16 10.55 11.55
C ILE A 26 9.03 11.53 11.20
N PRO A 27 9.16 12.28 10.09
CA PRO A 27 8.04 13.06 9.55
C PRO A 27 6.87 12.16 9.18
N PHE A 28 5.64 12.67 9.34
CA PHE A 28 4.43 11.94 8.95
C PHE A 28 4.43 11.51 7.48
N VAL A 29 4.99 12.34 6.59
CA VAL A 29 5.13 12.02 5.16
C VAL A 29 5.94 10.74 4.95
N GLN A 30 7.03 10.56 5.70
CA GLN A 30 7.88 9.37 5.60
C GLN A 30 7.16 8.12 6.13
N PHE A 31 6.41 8.26 7.22
CA PHE A 31 5.56 7.20 7.75
C PHE A 31 4.53 6.75 6.71
N MET A 32 3.81 7.70 6.10
CA MET A 32 2.81 7.42 5.08
C MET A 32 3.41 6.76 3.84
N GLU A 33 4.58 7.23 3.40
CA GLU A 33 5.29 6.64 2.27
C GLU A 33 5.57 5.14 2.50
N TRP A 34 6.03 4.76 3.69
CA TRP A 34 6.26 3.36 4.03
C TRP A 34 4.95 2.57 4.14
N CYS A 35 3.91 3.12 4.77
CA CYS A 35 2.62 2.44 4.85
C CYS A 35 1.99 2.16 3.48
N LEU A 36 2.15 3.08 2.53
CA LEU A 36 1.52 2.99 1.22
C LEU A 36 2.37 2.17 0.22
N TYR A 37 3.69 2.37 0.23
CA TYR A 37 4.55 1.96 -0.87
C TYR A 37 5.72 1.03 -0.49
N HIS A 38 5.86 0.64 0.78
CA HIS A 38 6.94 -0.29 1.19
C HIS A 38 6.92 -1.57 0.34
N GLU A 39 8.08 -1.98 -0.16
CA GLU A 39 8.22 -3.04 -1.18
C GLU A 39 7.52 -4.35 -0.79
N THR A 40 7.65 -4.77 0.47
CA THR A 40 7.07 -6.03 0.96
C THR A 40 5.69 -5.89 1.61
N TYR A 41 5.40 -4.75 2.25
CA TYR A 41 4.26 -4.61 3.17
C TYR A 41 3.36 -3.41 2.85
N GLY A 42 3.70 -2.64 1.83
CA GLY A 42 2.96 -1.44 1.43
C GLY A 42 1.56 -1.80 0.97
N TYR A 43 0.60 -0.95 1.32
CA TYR A 43 -0.81 -1.15 0.95
C TYR A 43 -0.99 -1.32 -0.57
N TYR A 44 -0.31 -0.51 -1.39
CA TYR A 44 -0.40 -0.58 -2.84
C TYR A 44 0.47 -1.66 -3.48
N GLN A 45 1.42 -2.26 -2.74
CA GLN A 45 2.26 -3.36 -3.26
C GLN A 45 1.76 -4.75 -2.87
N SER A 46 1.03 -4.87 -1.76
CA SER A 46 0.63 -6.16 -1.22
C SER A 46 -0.48 -6.87 -2.02
N ASN A 47 -1.26 -6.17 -2.85
CA ASN A 47 -2.20 -6.82 -3.76
C ASN A 47 -2.74 -5.86 -4.86
N PRO A 48 -2.60 -6.15 -6.17
CA PRO A 48 -3.27 -5.37 -7.23
C PRO A 48 -4.81 -5.47 -7.17
N MET A 49 -5.37 -6.46 -6.46
CA MET A 49 -6.82 -6.69 -6.37
C MET A 49 -7.57 -5.72 -5.46
N ARG A 50 -6.88 -4.86 -4.68
CA ARG A 50 -7.54 -3.82 -3.84
C ARG A 50 -7.97 -2.57 -4.61
N ILE A 51 -7.64 -2.48 -5.89
CA ILE A 51 -8.04 -1.36 -6.76
C ILE A 51 -9.11 -1.88 -7.72
N GLY A 52 -10.37 -1.48 -7.51
CA GLY A 52 -11.50 -1.92 -8.34
C GLY A 52 -12.84 -1.91 -7.62
N LYS A 53 -13.89 -2.44 -8.26
CA LYS A 53 -15.29 -2.44 -7.78
C LYS A 53 -15.50 -3.16 -6.43
N GLU A 54 -14.52 -3.97 -6.01
CA GLU A 54 -14.49 -4.73 -4.75
C GLU A 54 -13.39 -4.24 -3.77
N GLY A 55 -12.70 -3.15 -4.09
CA GLY A 55 -11.64 -2.57 -3.26
C GLY A 55 -12.15 -1.62 -2.17
N ASP A 56 -11.26 -1.19 -1.27
CA ASP A 56 -11.59 -0.26 -0.17
C ASP A 56 -12.02 1.14 -0.66
N TYR A 57 -11.65 1.50 -1.89
CA TYR A 57 -11.98 2.79 -2.51
C TYR A 57 -12.39 2.62 -3.99
N TYR A 58 -13.55 3.18 -4.36
CA TYR A 58 -13.94 3.36 -5.76
C TYR A 58 -13.11 4.50 -6.36
N THR A 59 -11.97 4.18 -6.97
CA THR A 59 -11.31 5.13 -7.85
C THR A 59 -12.06 5.10 -9.18
N ILE A 60 -12.66 6.24 -9.54
CA ILE A 60 -13.17 6.45 -10.89
C ILE A 60 -11.92 6.48 -11.78
N GLN A 61 -11.46 5.32 -12.26
CA GLN A 61 -10.73 5.31 -13.51
C GLN A 61 -11.71 5.93 -14.49
N VAL A 62 -11.37 7.13 -14.99
CA VAL A 62 -12.01 7.66 -16.18
C VAL A 62 -11.69 6.63 -17.27
N GLN A 63 -12.57 5.64 -17.38
CA GLN A 63 -12.56 4.67 -18.46
C GLN A 63 -12.62 5.53 -19.70
N MET A 64 -11.55 5.50 -20.49
CA MET A 64 -11.38 6.27 -21.71
C MET A 64 -12.74 6.34 -22.39
N PHE A 65 -13.29 7.57 -22.44
CA PHE A 65 -14.49 7.90 -23.19
C PHE A 65 -14.39 7.14 -24.50
N THR A 66 -15.27 6.16 -24.70
CA THR A 66 -15.54 5.70 -26.06
C THR A 66 -15.95 6.96 -26.81
N PRO A 67 -15.20 7.40 -27.83
CA PRO A 67 -15.64 8.54 -28.61
C PRO A 67 -16.96 8.15 -29.24
N PHE A 68 -17.99 8.97 -29.05
CA PHE A 68 -19.34 8.78 -29.61
C PHE A 68 -19.38 8.68 -31.15
N TRP A 69 -18.23 8.81 -31.83
CA TRP A 69 -18.09 8.81 -33.29
C TRP A 69 -17.34 7.61 -33.88
N ALA A 70 -17.03 6.55 -33.11
CA ALA A 70 -16.55 5.31 -33.72
C ALA A 70 -17.63 4.74 -34.68
N PRO A 71 -17.27 4.40 -35.95
CA PRO A 71 -18.24 4.05 -37.00
C PRO A 71 -19.03 2.77 -36.73
#